data_AF-A0A939V380-F1
#
_entry.id   AF-A0A939V380-F1
#
_cell.length_a   1.000
_cell.length_b   1.000
_cell.length_c   1.000
_cell.angle_alpha   90.00
_cell.angle_beta   90.00
_cell.angle_gamma   90.00
#
_symmetry.space_group_name_H-M   'P 1'
#
loop_
_entity.id
_entity.type
_entity.pdbx_description
1 polymer ?
#
loop_
_entity_poly.entity_id
_entity_poly.type
_entity_poly.pdbx_seq_one_letter_code
_entity_poly.pdbx_strand_id
1 'polypeptide(L)' 'MASKKGSKEIIKLENKETGYFYTVTKNNKTATGKISRNKYDPKLRKHVKMTEAKMPH' A
#
# COMPACT_ATOMS: atom_id res chain seq x y z
N MET A 1 25.40 -17.62 -1.48
CA MET A 1 24.00 -17.62 -1.97
C MET A 1 23.40 -16.24 -1.74
N ALA A 2 23.54 -15.31 -2.69
CA ALA A 2 22.99 -13.96 -2.53
C ALA A 2 21.46 -14.05 -2.46
N SER A 3 20.86 -13.62 -1.35
CA SER A 3 19.40 -13.60 -1.21
C SER A 3 18.84 -12.70 -2.30
N LYS A 4 18.22 -13.30 -3.32
CA LYS A 4 17.55 -12.60 -4.40
C LYS A 4 16.56 -11.64 -3.76
N LYS A 5 16.86 -10.33 -3.78
CA LYS A 5 16.01 -9.25 -3.25
C LYS A 5 14.60 -9.53 -3.79
N GLY A 6 13.74 -10.05 -2.92
CA GLY A 6 12.46 -10.59 -3.35
C GLY A 6 11.70 -9.52 -4.10
N SER A 7 10.96 -9.88 -5.14
CA SER A 7 10.19 -8.96 -5.97
C SER A 7 8.99 -8.33 -5.25
N LYS A 8 9.10 -8.17 -3.93
CA LYS A 8 8.10 -7.62 -3.02
C LYS A 8 8.65 -6.29 -2.51
N GLU A 9 8.04 -5.20 -2.93
CA GLU A 9 8.30 -3.87 -2.38
C GLU A 9 7.30 -3.55 -1.28
N ILE A 10 7.72 -2.84 -0.25
CA ILE A 10 6.82 -2.35 0.80
C ILE A 10 6.29 -1.00 0.33
N ILE A 11 4.96 -0.89 0.24
CA ILE A 11 4.26 0.32 -0.15
C ILE A 11 3.35 0.80 0.98
N LYS A 12 3.08 2.10 1.00
CA LYS A 12 2.11 2.73 1.91
C LYS A 12 0.77 2.86 1.18
N LEU A 13 -0.29 2.31 1.73
CA LEU A 13 -1.67 2.52 1.26
C LEU A 13 -2.32 3.50 2.22
N GLU A 14 -2.59 4.72 1.74
CA GLU A 14 -3.05 5.83 2.58
C GLU A 14 -4.47 6.26 2.20
N ASN A 15 -5.27 6.58 3.22
CA ASN A 15 -6.48 7.36 3.05
C ASN A 15 -6.14 8.84 3.16
N LYS A 16 -6.41 9.59 2.09
CA LYS A 16 -6.21 11.04 2.04
C LYS A 16 -7.14 11.83 2.96
N GLU A 17 -8.32 11.29 3.30
CA GLU A 17 -9.30 11.98 4.14
C GLU A 17 -8.91 11.96 5.62
N THR A 18 -8.32 10.85 6.08
CA THR A 18 -8.07 10.63 7.52
C THR A 18 -6.58 10.58 7.87
N GLY A 19 -5.70 10.50 6.86
CA GLY A 19 -4.28 10.23 7.01
C GLY A 19 -3.95 8.84 7.54
N TYR A 20 -4.94 7.95 7.70
CA TYR A 20 -4.68 6.58 8.13
C TYR A 20 -3.99 5.80 7.00
N PHE A 21 -3.00 4.98 7.34
CA PHE A 21 -2.28 4.20 6.36
C PHE A 21 -2.03 2.75 6.79
N TYR A 22 -1.88 1.89 5.80
CA TYR A 22 -1.40 0.52 5.95
C TYR A 22 -0.06 0.35 5.25
N THR A 23 0.84 -0.39 5.89
CA THR A 23 2.04 -0.92 5.24
C THR A 23 1.70 -2.24 4.57
N VAL A 24 1.91 -2.33 3.27
CA VAL A 24 1.51 -3.51 2.49
C VAL A 24 2.66 -3.91 1.58
N THR A 25 2.92 -5.20 1.46
CA THR A 25 3.88 -5.72 0.49
C THR A 25 3.23 -5.86 -0.88
N LYS A 26 3.75 -5.16 -1.89
CA LYS A 26 3.36 -5.24 -3.29
C LYS A 26 4.35 -6.10 -4.06
N ASN A 27 3.84 -7.03 -4.86
CA ASN A 27 4.69 -7.80 -5.77
C ASN A 27 4.81 -7.07 -7.12
N ASN A 28 5.99 -6.53 -7.39
CA ASN A 28 6.26 -5.74 -8.60
C ASN A 28 6.23 -6.54 -9.90
N LYS A 29 6.32 -7.87 -9.82
CA LYS A 29 6.16 -8.75 -10.99
C LYS A 29 4.73 -8.77 -11.51
N THR A 30 3.75 -8.69 -10.60
CA THR A 30 2.32 -8.83 -10.93
C THR A 30 1.61 -7.49 -10.99
N ALA A 31 2.09 -6.49 -10.26
CA ALA A 31 1.47 -5.18 -10.17
C ALA A 31 2.46 -4.07 -10.54
N THR A 32 2.45 -3.68 -11.81
CA THR A 32 3.35 -2.66 -12.37
C THR A 32 2.87 -1.22 -12.13
N GLY A 33 1.56 -1.02 -11.86
CA GLY A 33 0.94 0.30 -11.68
C GLY A 33 0.65 0.67 -10.23
N LYS A 34 0.11 1.88 -10.00
CA LYS A 34 -0.37 2.32 -8.68
C LYS A 34 -1.54 1.44 -8.23
N ILE A 35 -1.47 0.92 -7.01
CA ILE A 35 -2.53 0.10 -6.43
C ILE A 35 -3.54 1.01 -5.74
N SER A 36 -4.82 0.70 -5.95
CA SER A 36 -5.90 1.21 -5.11
C SER A 36 -6.72 0.03 -4.60
N ARG A 37 -7.05 0.05 -3.31
CA ARG A 37 -7.78 -1.03 -2.65
C ARG A 37 -8.80 -0.47 -1.67
N ASN A 38 -9.97 -1.09 -1.62
CA ASN A 38 -10.95 -0.81 -0.58
C ASN A 38 -10.49 -1.45 0.73
N LYS A 39 -10.10 -0.61 1.68
CA LYS A 39 -9.63 -1.01 3.01
C LYS A 39 -10.48 -0.31 4.06
N TYR A 40 -10.59 -0.94 5.21
CA TYR A 40 -11.29 -0.36 6.34
C TYR A 40 -10.51 0.84 6.87
N ASP A 41 -11.19 1.94 7.11
CA ASP A 41 -10.61 3.08 7.84
C ASP A 41 -11.20 3.12 9.25
N PRO A 42 -10.39 2.97 10.31
CA PRO A 42 -10.88 2.98 11.69
C PRO A 42 -11.38 4.36 12.14
N LYS A 43 -10.93 5.46 11.53
CA LYS A 43 -11.38 6.82 11.85
C LYS A 43 -12.76 7.10 11.26
N LEU A 44 -13.03 6.64 10.03
CA LEU A 44 -14.34 6.80 9.38
C LEU A 44 -15.30 5.63 9.62
N ARG A 45 -14.80 4.52 10.17
CA ARG A 45 -15.54 3.27 10.42
C ARG A 45 -16.22 2.67 9.18
N LYS A 46 -15.66 2.90 8.00
CA LYS A 46 -16.17 2.39 6.72
C LYS A 46 -15.03 1.92 5.82
N HIS A 47 -15.35 1.08 4.83
CA HIS A 47 -14.41 0.73 3.78
C HIS A 47 -14.31 1.88 2.78
N VAL A 48 -13.08 2.35 2.57
CA VAL A 48 -12.77 3.45 1.65
C VAL A 48 -11.69 3.02 0.68
N LYS A 49 -11.69 3.65 -0.49
CA LYS A 49 -10.67 3.43 -1.51
C LYS A 49 -9.37 4.09 -1.08
N MET A 50 -8.44 3.28 -0.56
CA MET A 50 -7.10 3.72 -0.23
C MET A 50 -6.21 3.68 -1.48
N THR A 51 -5.35 4.68 -1.61
CA THR A 51 -4.43 4.81 -2.75
C THR A 51 -2.99 4.65 -2.30
N GLU A 52 -2.16 4.05 -3.17
CA GLU A 52 -0.72 3.94 -2.96
C GLU A 52 -0.08 5.33 -2.83
N ALA A 53 0.55 5.58 -1.69
CA ALA A 53 1.37 6.74 -1.40
C ALA A 53 2.86 6.34 -1.44
N LYS A 54 3.72 7.30 -1.83
CA LYS A 54 5.17 7.09 -1.80
C LYS A 54 5.61 6.85 -0.36
N MET A 55 6.38 5.78 -0.14
CA MET A 55 7.17 5.65 1.08
C MET A 55 8.32 6.67 0.98
N PRO A 56 8.55 7.56 1.98
CA PRO A 56 9.76 8.36 2.01
C PRO A 56 10.96 7.41 2.18
N HIS A 57 11.99 7.61 1.36
CA HIS A 57 13.25 6.86 1.39
C HIS A 57 14.03 7.17 2.67
#